data_AF-A0A946S371-F1
#
_entry.id   AF-A0A946S371-F1
#
_cell.length_a   1.000
_cell.length_b   1.000
_cell.length_c   1.000
_cell.angle_alpha   90.00
_cell.angle_beta   90.00
_cell.angle_gamma   90.00
#
_symmetry.space_group_name_H-M   'P 1'
#
loop_
_entity.id
_entity.type
_entity.pdbx_description
1 polymer ?
#
loop_
_entity_poly.entity_id
_entity_poly.type
_entity_poly.pdbx_seq_one_letter_code
_entity_poly.pdbx_strand_id
1 'polypeptide(L)' 'IMQEVAALCDQIIIISNGMVAAQGTSDELLQKTGKDNLEDAFIEIIGSEDGLV' A
#
# COMPACT_ATOMS: atom_id res chain seq x y z
N ILE A 1 -5.13 -14.96 -0.63
CA ILE A 1 -6.13 -13.94 -1.03
C ILE A 1 -5.50 -12.62 -1.49
N MET A 2 -4.58 -11.98 -0.76
CA MET A 2 -3.97 -10.71 -1.21
C MET A 2 -3.03 -10.85 -2.42
N GLN A 3 -2.41 -12.01 -2.63
CA GLN A 3 -1.58 -12.29 -3.80
C GLN A 3 -2.37 -12.33 -5.13
N GLU A 4 -3.69 -12.54 -5.08
CA GLU A 4 -4.56 -12.55 -6.28
C GLU A 4 -4.90 -11.11 -6.73
N VAL A 5 -5.03 -10.18 -5.78
CA VAL A 5 -5.33 -8.76 -6.05
C VAL A 5 -4.13 -8.05 -6.67
N ALA A 6 -2.91 -8.37 -6.21
CA ALA A 6 -1.67 -7.85 -6.78
C ALA A 6 -1.48 -8.20 -8.26
N ALA A 7 -2.03 -9.35 -8.69
CA ALA A 7 -1.95 -9.84 -10.07
C ALA A 7 -3.07 -9.33 -10.97
N LEU A 8 -4.19 -8.85 -10.41
CA LEU A 8 -5.38 -8.40 -11.15
C LEU A 8 -5.52 -6.87 -11.21
N CYS A 9 -4.91 -6.13 -10.27
CA CYS A 9 -5.02 -4.67 -10.19
C CYS A 9 -3.71 -4.00 -10.61
N ASP A 10 -3.73 -3.27 -11.73
CA ASP A 10 -2.59 -2.49 -12.22
C ASP A 10 -2.36 -1.22 -11.37
N GLN A 11 -3.43 -0.70 -10.76
CA GLN A 11 -3.41 0.53 -9.96
C GLN A 11 -4.07 0.30 -8.61
N ILE A 12 -3.38 0.71 -7.55
CA ILE A 12 -3.79 0.60 -6.15
C ILE A 12 -3.77 2.00 -5.54
N ILE A 13 -4.88 2.36 -4.90
CA ILE A 13 -5.04 3.63 -4.20
C ILE A 13 -5.39 3.30 -2.76
N ILE A 14 -4.53 3.75 -1.85
CA ILE A 14 -4.67 3.58 -0.41
C ILE A 14 -5.23 4.88 0.14
N ILE A 15 -6.37 4.79 0.83
CA ILE A 15 -7.11 5.94 1.38
C ILE A 15 -7.19 5.76 2.89
N SER A 16 -6.76 6.79 3.62
CA SER A 16 -6.71 6.84 5.08
C SER A 16 -7.21 8.17 5.58
N ASN A 17 -8.00 8.18 6.65
CA ASN A 17 -8.55 9.40 7.23
C ASN A 17 -9.31 10.30 6.22
N GLY A 18 -9.86 9.71 5.16
CA GLY A 18 -10.52 10.45 4.06
C GLY A 18 -9.56 11.15 3.10
N MET A 19 -8.24 10.91 3.19
CA MET A 19 -7.20 11.42 2.31
C MET A 19 -6.50 10.28 1.56
N VAL A 20 -5.92 10.59 0.41
CA VAL A 20 -5.12 9.61 -0.35
C VAL A 20 -3.76 9.50 0.32
N ALA A 21 -3.52 8.35 0.93
CA ALA A 21 -2.28 8.02 1.62
C ALA A 21 -1.18 7.60 0.64
N ALA A 22 -1.53 6.73 -0.31
CA ALA A 22 -0.64 6.37 -1.40
C ALA A 22 -1.41 5.99 -2.66
N GLN A 23 -0.77 6.19 -3.80
CA GLN A 23 -1.29 5.78 -5.10
C GLN A 23 -0.12 5.30 -5.97
N GLY A 24 -0.35 4.20 -6.68
CA GLY A 24 0.61 3.64 -7.62
C GLY A 24 0.24 2.22 -8.03
N THR A 25 1.10 1.58 -8.81
CA THR A 25 1.03 0.14 -9.05
C THR A 25 1.45 -0.63 -7.79
N SER A 26 1.18 -1.94 -7.75
CA SER A 26 1.71 -2.85 -6.73
C SER A 26 3.22 -2.67 -6.54
N ASP A 27 3.96 -2.64 -7.66
CA ASP A 27 5.41 -2.50 -7.68
C ASP A 27 5.87 -1.12 -7.17
N GLU A 28 5.20 -0.05 -7.61
CA GLU A 28 5.48 1.32 -7.13
C GLU A 28 5.28 1.45 -5.63
N LEU A 29 4.22 0.85 -5.09
CA LEU A 29 3.97 0.87 -3.64
C LEU A 29 5.05 0.08 -2.90
N LEU A 30 5.41 -1.11 -3.38
CA LEU A 30 6.48 -1.93 -2.81
C LEU A 30 7.84 -1.21 -2.86
N GLN A 31 8.16 -0.55 -3.97
CA GLN A 31 9.38 0.25 -4.14
C GLN A 31 9.40 1.47 -3.22
N LYS A 32 8.26 2.17 -3.09
CA LYS A 32 8.12 3.33 -2.20
C LYS A 32 8.31 2.95 -0.72
N THR A 33 7.81 1.79 -0.32
CA THR A 33 7.91 1.31 1.07
C THR A 33 9.14 0.46 1.34
N GLY A 34 9.84 0.01 0.29
CA GLY A 34 10.96 -0.92 0.40
C GLY A 34 10.56 -2.30 0.94
N LYS A 35 9.34 -2.76 0.65
CA LYS A 35 8.78 -4.01 1.18
C LYS A 35 8.69 -5.08 0.11
N ASP A 36 8.69 -6.33 0.55
CA ASP A 36 8.54 -7.51 -0.32
C ASP A 36 7.07 -7.90 -0.57
N ASN A 37 6.13 -7.39 0.24
CA ASN A 37 4.71 -7.76 0.18
C ASN A 37 3.80 -6.54 0.32
N LEU A 38 2.67 -6.54 -0.41
CA LEU A 38 1.69 -5.46 -0.39
C LEU A 38 1.06 -5.26 0.98
N GLU A 39 0.91 -6.32 1.77
CA GLU A 39 0.40 -6.24 3.14
C GLU A 39 1.33 -5.42 4.03
N ASP A 40 2.63 -5.70 3.98
CA ASP A 40 3.64 -4.95 4.75
C ASP A 40 3.76 -3.51 4.24
N ALA A 41 3.71 -3.31 2.91
CA ALA A 41 3.67 -1.98 2.30
C ALA A 41 2.45 -1.18 2.76
N PHE A 42 1.28 -1.81 2.79
CA PHE A 42 0.05 -1.20 3.27
C PHE A 42 0.18 -0.81 4.75
N ILE A 43 0.66 -1.72 5.61
CA ILE A 43 0.85 -1.44 7.03
C ILE A 43 1.85 -0.29 7.23
N GLU A 44 2.94 -0.24 6.47
CA GLU A 44 3.93 0.86 6.53
C GLU A 44 3.30 2.20 6.12
N ILE A 45 2.51 2.22 5.04
CA ILE A 45 1.84 3.43 4.52
C ILE A 45 0.79 3.92 5.53
N ILE A 46 -0.04 3.03 6.06
CA ILE A 46 -1.08 3.39 7.04
C ILE A 46 -0.47 3.74 8.40
N GLY A 47 0.51 2.96 8.86
CA GLY A 47 1.19 3.16 10.13
C GLY A 47 1.99 4.47 10.15
N SER A 48 2.55 4.89 9.01
CA SER A 48 3.26 6.16 8.87
C SER A 48 2.33 7.38 8.90
N GLU A 49 1.09 7.27 8.40
CA GLU A 49 0.15 8.41 8.35
C GLU A 49 -0.74 8.55 9.59
N ASP A 50 -1.13 7.44 10.22
CA ASP A 50 -2.04 7.46 11.36
C ASP A 50 -1.31 7.47 12.72
N GLY A 51 0.03 7.37 12.74
CA GLY A 51 0.81 7.40 13.98
C GLY A 51 0.49 6.23 14.92
N LEU A 52 0.11 5.08 14.36
CA LEU A 52 -0.04 3.83 15.10
C LEU A 52 1.35 3.25 15.40
N VAL A 53 1.97 3.75 16.48
CA VAL A 53 3.12 3.11 17.15
C VAL A 53 2.70 2.53 18.50
#